data_AF-A0A7X4VYG9-F1
#
_entry.id   AF-A0A7X4VYG9-F1
#
_cell.length_a   1.000
_cell.length_b   1.000
_cell.length_c   1.000
_cell.angle_alpha   90.00
_cell.angle_beta   90.00
_cell.angle_gamma   90.00
#
_symmetry.space_group_name_H-M   'P 1'
#
loop_
_entity.id
_entity.type
_entity.pdbx_description
1 polymer ?
#
loop_
_entity_poly.entity_id
_entity_poly.type
_entity_poly.pdbx_seq_one_letter_code
_entity_poly.pdbx_strand_id
1 'polypeptide(L)' 'MDTRQSQTPEEELQHLKEVNEPEDFAHPEPDETQPEAREPSRGLPWLLPLVIVLAVAVLGYLLVVGMSG' A
#
# COMPACT_ATOMS: atom_id res chain seq x y z
N MET A 1 8.15 15.63 -41.82
CA MET A 1 7.50 16.43 -40.77
C MET A 1 8.62 16.98 -39.90
N ASP A 2 8.84 18.29 -39.96
CA ASP A 2 9.87 18.99 -39.17
C ASP A 2 9.31 19.20 -37.76
N THR A 3 9.77 18.41 -36.78
CA THR A 3 9.30 18.49 -35.38
C THR A 3 10.13 19.46 -34.53
N ARG A 4 10.95 20.31 -35.15
CA ARG A 4 11.67 21.40 -34.48
C ARG A 4 10.91 22.71 -34.65
N GLN A 5 9.65 22.76 -34.23
CA GLN A 5 8.99 24.04 -34.06
C GLN A 5 9.40 24.63 -32.71
N SER A 6 9.94 25.84 -32.77
CA SER A 6 10.30 26.70 -31.66
C SER A 6 9.18 26.75 -30.62
N GLN A 7 9.33 26.01 -29.52
CA GLN A 7 8.59 26.31 -28.31
C GLN A 7 9.27 27.51 -27.65
N THR A 8 8.48 28.52 -27.35
CA THR A 8 8.92 29.66 -26.53
C THR A 8 9.33 29.16 -25.14
N PRO A 9 10.22 29.85 -24.40
CA PRO A 9 10.60 29.45 -23.04
C PRO A 9 9.40 29.25 -22.12
N GLU A 10 8.33 30.02 -22.35
CA GLU A 10 7.05 29.92 -21.65
C GLU A 10 6.28 28.62 -21.99
N GLU A 11 6.30 28.18 -23.24
CA GLU A 11 5.71 26.89 -23.66
C GLU A 11 6.50 25.69 -23.11
N GLU A 12 7.83 25.76 -23.10
CA GLU A 12 8.64 24.71 -22.46
C GLU A 12 8.33 24.61 -20.96
N LEU A 13 8.14 25.74 -20.28
CA LEU A 13 7.75 25.79 -18.88
C LEU A 13 6.37 25.18 -18.61
N GLN A 14 5.38 25.47 -19.47
CA GLN A 14 4.05 24.87 -19.36
C GLN A 14 4.10 23.36 -19.61
N HIS A 15 4.82 22.92 -20.64
CA HIS A 15 5.00 21.50 -20.94
C HIS A 15 5.72 20.77 -19.80
N LEU A 16 6.74 21.37 -19.20
CA LEU A 16 7.43 20.80 -18.04
C LEU A 16 6.52 20.70 -16.81
N LYS A 17 5.59 21.65 -16.64
CA LYS A 17 4.61 21.61 -15.56
C LYS A 17 3.60 20.49 -15.78
N GLU A 18 3.09 20.34 -17.00
CA GLU A 18 2.17 19.25 -17.37
C GLU A 18 2.80 17.86 -17.27
N VAL A 19 4.12 17.73 -17.52
CA VAL A 19 4.84 16.45 -17.45
C VAL A 19 5.31 16.10 -16.03
N ASN A 20 5.66 17.10 -15.20
CA ASN A 20 6.10 16.84 -13.82
C ASN A 20 4.94 16.67 -12.85
N GLU A 21 3.79 17.29 -13.13
CA GLU A 21 2.63 17.17 -12.27
C GLU A 21 1.99 15.79 -12.51
N PRO A 22 2.00 14.88 -11.52
CA PRO A 22 1.33 13.59 -11.67
C PRO A 22 -0.16 13.82 -11.90
N GLU A 23 -0.79 12.95 -12.68
CA GLU A 23 -2.22 13.05 -13.04
C GLU A 23 -3.12 13.17 -11.79
N ASP A 24 -2.73 12.53 -10.69
CA ASP A 24 -3.44 12.51 -9.42
C ASP A 24 -2.95 13.57 -8.41
N PHE A 25 -2.21 14.61 -8.83
CA PHE A 25 -1.69 15.65 -7.91
C PHE A 25 -2.79 16.30 -7.06
N ALA A 26 -3.98 16.52 -7.63
CA ALA A 26 -5.11 17.12 -6.95
C ALA A 26 -5.90 16.14 -6.06
N HIS A 27 -5.83 14.84 -6.34
CA HIS A 27 -6.52 13.78 -5.61
C HIS A 27 -5.55 12.62 -5.37
N PRO A 28 -4.63 12.75 -4.39
CA PRO A 28 -3.64 11.71 -4.11
C PRO A 28 -4.23 10.47 -3.42
N GLU A 29 -5.51 10.51 -3.06
CA GLU A 29 -6.19 9.38 -2.45
C GLU A 29 -6.40 8.25 -3.46
N PRO A 30 -6.29 6.98 -3.04
CA PRO A 30 -6.58 5.85 -3.91
C PRO A 30 -8.01 5.93 -4.44
N ASP A 31 -8.18 5.79 -5.75
CA ASP A 31 -9.51 5.75 -6.35
C ASP A 31 -10.26 4.48 -5.91
N GLU A 32 -11.36 4.67 -5.17
CA GLU A 32 -12.22 3.60 -4.65
C GLU A 32 -12.88 2.75 -5.75
N THR A 33 -12.89 3.23 -6.99
CA THR A 33 -13.39 2.47 -8.14
C THR A 33 -12.38 1.47 -8.69
N GLN A 34 -11.09 1.64 -8.37
CA GLN A 34 -10.04 0.72 -8.81
C GLN A 34 -10.24 -0.68 -8.19
N PRO A 35 -10.06 -1.75 -8.98
CA PRO A 35 -10.20 -3.11 -8.49
C PRO A 35 -9.23 -3.42 -7.34
N GLU A 36 -8.02 -2.87 -7.37
CA GLU A 36 -6.99 -3.01 -6.33
C GLU A 36 -7.44 -2.41 -4.99
N ALA A 37 -8.18 -1.29 -4.99
CA ALA A 37 -8.72 -0.68 -3.78
C ALA A 37 -9.82 -1.53 -3.12
N ARG A 38 -10.44 -2.45 -3.88
CA ARG A 38 -11.50 -3.35 -3.43
C ARG A 38 -10.98 -4.71 -2.97
N GLU A 39 -9.68 -4.98 -3.16
CA GLU A 39 -9.12 -6.27 -2.74
C GLU A 39 -9.10 -6.37 -1.21
N PRO A 40 -9.74 -7.41 -0.63
CA PRO A 40 -9.67 -7.62 0.80
C PRO A 40 -8.25 -8.01 1.20
N SER A 41 -7.77 -7.48 2.33
CA SER A 41 -6.48 -7.86 2.91
C SER A 41 -6.49 -9.34 3.30
N ARG A 42 -6.02 -10.21 2.41
CA ARG A 42 -6.10 -11.66 2.60
C ARG A 42 -4.81 -12.21 3.23
N GLY A 43 -4.96 -13.05 4.26
CA GLY A 43 -3.90 -13.92 4.78
C GLY A 43 -3.04 -13.34 5.90
N LEU A 44 -2.26 -12.29 5.62
CA LEU A 44 -1.28 -11.78 6.58
C LEU A 44 -1.88 -11.25 7.90
N PRO A 45 -3.00 -10.50 7.90
CA PRO A 45 -3.60 -9.98 9.14
C PRO A 45 -4.13 -11.10 10.06
N TRP A 46 -4.44 -12.27 9.50
CA TRP A 46 -4.96 -13.42 10.24
C TRP A 46 -3.87 -14.27 10.92
N LEU A 47 -2.61 -14.08 10.55
CA LEU A 47 -1.49 -14.81 11.17
C LEU A 47 -1.24 -14.33 12.59
N LEU A 48 -1.36 -13.03 12.85
CA LEU A 48 -1.12 -12.46 14.18
C LEU A 48 -2.05 -13.09 15.26
N PRO A 49 -3.39 -13.10 15.10
CA PRO A 49 -4.26 -13.74 16.09
C PRO A 49 -4.00 -15.24 16.22
N LEU A 50 -3.67 -15.93 15.12
CA LEU A 50 -3.34 -17.35 15.16
C LEU A 50 -2.10 -17.63 16.02
N VAL A 51 -1.04 -16.84 15.84
CA VAL A 51 0.20 -16.94 16.63
C VAL A 51 -0.06 -16.67 18.11
N ILE A 52 -0.89 -15.67 18.43
CA ILE A 52 -1.26 -15.36 19.82
C ILE A 52 -1.95 -16.56 20.47
N VAL A 53 -2.94 -17.16 19.79
CA VAL A 53 -3.65 -18.35 20.31
C VAL A 53 -2.68 -19.50 20.56
N LEU A 54 -1.76 -19.75 19.64
CA LEU A 54 -0.75 -20.79 19.77
C LEU A 54 0.20 -20.53 20.95
N ALA A 55 0.68 -19.29 21.11
CA ALA A 55 1.55 -18.91 22.21
C ALA A 55 0.87 -19.10 23.57
N VAL A 56 -0.39 -18.68 23.69
CA VAL A 56 -1.20 -18.86 24.92
C VAL A 56 -1.40 -20.35 25.23
N ALA A 57 -1.69 -21.17 24.22
CA ALA A 57 -1.88 -22.61 24.40
C ALA A 57 -0.59 -23.29 24.89
N VAL A 58 0.56 -22.96 24.29
CA VAL A 58 1.86 -23.49 24.72
C VAL A 58 2.20 -23.06 26.14
N LEU A 59 2.01 -21.79 26.47
CA LEU A 59 2.28 -21.28 27.82
C LEU A 59 1.38 -21.95 28.85
N GLY A 60 0.09 -22.09 28.55
CA GLY A 60 -0.87 -22.81 29.40
C GLY A 60 -0.49 -24.28 29.61
N TYR A 61 -0.08 -24.98 28.55
CA TYR A 61 0.40 -26.35 28.64
C TYR A 61 1.63 -26.48 29.55
N LEU A 62 2.63 -25.61 29.35
CA LEU A 62 3.85 -25.61 30.16
C LEU A 62 3.56 -25.33 31.64
N LEU A 63 2.63 -24.41 31.94
CA LEU A 63 2.20 -24.14 33.31
C LEU A 63 1.51 -25.35 33.93
N VAL A 64 0.58 -25.99 33.23
CA VAL A 64 -0.13 -27.17 33.74
C VAL A 64 0.84 -28.32 33.99
N VAL A 65 1.72 -28.64 33.03
CA VAL A 65 2.70 -29.72 33.19
C VAL A 65 3.70 -29.40 34.29
N GLY A 66 4.20 -28.16 34.36
CA GLY A 66 5.15 -27.73 35.39
C GLY A 66 4.58 -27.69 36.81
N MET A 67 3.26 -27.47 36.96
CA MET A 67 2.56 -27.53 38.25
C MET A 67 2.18 -28.97 38.67
N SER A 68 2.16 -29.90 37.72
CA SER A 68 1.78 -31.31 37.95
C SER A 68 2.97 -32.22 38.23
N GLY A 69 4.20 -31.70 38.13
CA GLY A 69 5.46 -32.42 38.35
C GLY A 69 6.10 -32.13 39.70
#